data_AF-A0A379A9R6-F1
#
_entry.id   AF-A0A379A9R6-F1
#
_cell.length_a   1.000
_cell.length_b   1.000
_cell.length_c   1.000
_cell.angle_alpha   90.00
_cell.angle_beta   90.00
_cell.angle_gamma   90.00
#
_symmetry.space_group_name_H-M   'P 1'
#
loop_
_entity.id
_entity.type
_entity.pdbx_description
1 polymer ?
#
loop_
_entity_poly.entity_id
_entity_poly.type
_entity_poly.pdbx_seq_one_letter_code
_entity_poly.pdbx_strand_id
1 'polypeptide(L)'
;MLFPRVRVNSFCNIDSTVLLPDVVVGRSCRLRRCVIDRACELPEGMVIGENPDEDSRRFHRSDEGIVLVTRAMLARLAKAGL
;
A
#
# COMPACT_ATOMS: atom_id res chain seq x y z
N MET A 1 -8.24 8.56 4.19
CA MET A 1 -7.70 9.57 5.13
C MET A 1 -6.19 9.65 4.94
N LEU A 2 -5.62 10.86 4.93
CA LEU A 2 -4.18 11.08 4.78
C LEU A 2 -3.65 11.78 6.03
N PHE A 3 -2.61 11.23 6.65
CA PHE A 3 -1.91 11.85 7.77
C PHE A 3 -0.84 12.86 7.29
N PRO A 4 -0.21 13.62 8.19
CA PRO A 4 0.80 14.61 7.82
C PRO A 4 1.98 14.03 7.02
N ARG A 5 2.52 14.85 6.11
CA ARG A 5 3.71 14.56 5.27
C ARG A 5 3.55 13.34 4.35
N VAL A 6 2.31 12.93 4.06
CA VAL A 6 2.04 11.95 3.01
C VAL A 6 2.26 12.60 1.64
N ARG A 7 3.00 11.91 0.76
CA ARG A 7 3.23 12.34 -0.63
C ARG A 7 2.57 11.34 -1.58
N VAL A 8 1.68 11.83 -2.44
CA VAL A 8 1.04 11.03 -3.49
C VAL A 8 1.50 11.53 -4.84
N ASN A 9 2.14 10.65 -5.63
CA ASN A 9 2.60 11.00 -6.98
C ASN A 9 1.46 10.86 -8.02
N SER A 10 1.73 11.28 -9.25
CA SER A 10 0.74 11.36 -10.33
C SER A 10 0.05 10.01 -10.64
N PHE A 11 -1.19 10.10 -11.15
CA PHE A 11 -1.98 8.99 -11.68
C PHE A 11 -2.37 7.91 -10.66
N CYS A 12 -2.33 8.22 -9.36
CA CYS A 12 -2.80 7.29 -8.33
C CYS A 12 -4.34 7.26 -8.24
N ASN A 13 -4.89 6.08 -7.96
CA ASN A 13 -6.26 5.91 -7.51
C ASN A 13 -6.23 5.46 -6.05
N ILE A 14 -6.86 6.22 -5.16
CA ILE A 14 -6.87 5.96 -3.72
C ILE A 14 -8.32 5.97 -3.24
N ASP A 15 -8.85 4.79 -2.93
CA ASP A 15 -10.21 4.57 -2.44
C ASP A 15 -10.19 3.90 -1.07
N SER A 16 -11.01 4.38 -0.14
CA SER A 16 -11.22 3.74 1.17
C SER A 16 -9.91 3.36 1.90
N THR A 17 -8.90 4.23 1.84
CA THR A 17 -7.52 3.94 2.28
C THR A 17 -7.07 4.90 3.38
N VAL A 18 -6.31 4.38 4.35
CA VAL A 18 -5.66 5.15 5.42
C VAL A 18 -4.15 5.16 5.18
N LEU A 19 -3.58 6.34 4.99
CA LEU A 19 -2.13 6.54 4.84
C LEU A 19 -1.59 7.18 6.12
N LEU A 20 -0.78 6.43 6.89
CA LEU A 20 -0.13 6.94 8.10
C LEU A 20 0.98 7.96 7.78
N PRO A 21 1.53 8.68 8.78
CA PRO A 21 2.48 9.75 8.51
C PRO A 21 3.68 9.32 7.67
N ASP A 22 4.21 10.26 6.89
CA ASP A 22 5.44 10.09 6.11
C ASP A 22 5.38 9.01 5.00
N VAL A 23 4.17 8.55 4.63
CA VAL A 23 3.99 7.61 3.52
C VAL A 23 4.24 8.29 2.16
N VAL A 24 4.99 7.62 1.28
CA VAL A 24 5.19 8.03 -0.12
C VAL A 24 4.53 7.02 -1.03
N VAL A 25 3.59 7.48 -1.85
CA VAL A 25 2.90 6.67 -2.87
C VAL A 25 3.56 6.93 -4.22
N GLY A 26 4.17 5.89 -4.81
CA GLY A 26 4.72 5.90 -6.17
C GLY A 26 3.67 6.27 -7.23
N ARG A 27 4.13 6.56 -8.46
CA ARG A 27 3.22 6.90 -9.56
C ARG A 27 2.29 5.73 -9.89
N SER A 28 1.11 6.01 -10.43
CA SER A 28 0.20 5.00 -10.98
C SER A 28 -0.23 3.89 -10.00
N CYS A 29 -0.11 4.13 -8.69
CA CYS A 29 -0.56 3.18 -7.68
C CYS A 29 -2.09 3.12 -7.62
N ARG A 30 -2.63 1.93 -7.34
CA ARG A 30 -4.07 1.73 -7.11
C ARG A 30 -4.27 1.09 -5.75
N LEU A 31 -4.83 1.87 -4.83
CA LEU A 31 -4.98 1.51 -3.42
C LEU A 31 -6.45 1.49 -3.06
N ARG A 32 -6.93 0.33 -2.62
CA ARG A 32 -8.31 0.14 -2.19
C ARG A 32 -8.38 -0.60 -0.86
N ARG A 33 -9.23 -0.12 0.05
CA ARG A 33 -9.52 -0.79 1.34
C ARG A 33 -8.24 -1.20 2.10
N CYS A 34 -7.26 -0.31 2.19
CA CYS A 34 -5.99 -0.63 2.84
C CYS A 34 -5.55 0.40 3.88
N VAL A 35 -4.67 -0.04 4.77
CA VAL A 35 -3.98 0.76 5.77
C VAL A 35 -2.49 0.64 5.50
N ILE A 36 -1.86 1.77 5.20
CA ILE A 36 -0.42 1.85 4.92
C ILE A 36 0.28 2.41 6.16
N ASP A 37 1.22 1.63 6.72
CA ASP A 37 1.97 1.98 7.91
C ASP A 37 2.94 3.15 7.69
N ARG A 38 3.36 3.79 8.79
CA ARG A 38 4.21 4.97 8.79
C ARG A 38 5.49 4.77 7.98
N ALA A 39 5.86 5.80 7.23
CA ALA A 39 7.10 5.83 6.44
C ALA A 39 7.24 4.66 5.44
N CYS A 40 6.13 4.10 4.97
CA CYS A 40 6.15 3.19 3.82
C CYS A 40 6.34 3.98 2.53
N GLU A 41 7.18 3.44 1.66
CA GLU A 41 7.39 3.94 0.30
C GLU A 41 6.86 2.88 -0.67
N LEU A 42 5.70 3.15 -1.28
CA LEU A 42 5.13 2.25 -2.27
C LEU A 42 5.81 2.48 -3.63
N PRO A 43 6.28 1.41 -4.30
CA PRO A 43 6.87 1.53 -5.63
C PRO A 43 5.82 1.93 -6.67
N GLU A 44 6.29 2.44 -7.81
CA GLU A 44 5.45 2.79 -8.95
C GLU A 44 4.61 1.61 -9.43
N GLY A 45 3.35 1.87 -9.76
CA GLY A 45 2.42 0.89 -10.31
C GLY A 45 1.89 -0.13 -9.29
N MET A 46 2.20 0.00 -8.00
CA MET A 46 1.73 -0.95 -6.99
C MET A 46 0.19 -0.95 -6.88
N VAL A 47 -0.38 -2.15 -6.94
CA VAL A 47 -1.82 -2.40 -6.84
C VAL A 47 -2.11 -3.18 -5.56
N ILE A 48 -2.98 -2.65 -4.71
CA ILE A 48 -3.42 -3.24 -3.43
C ILE A 48 -4.93 -3.09 -3.29
N GLY A 49 -5.62 -4.17 -2.92
CA GLY A 49 -7.07 -4.18 -2.70
C GLY A 49 -7.91 -4.53 -3.93
N GLU A 50 -7.27 -5.04 -5.00
CA GLU A 50 -7.95 -5.50 -6.23
C GLU A 50 -7.97 -7.03 -6.37
N ASN A 51 -6.97 -7.74 -5.85
CA ASN A 51 -6.88 -9.20 -5.93
C ASN A 51 -6.65 -9.80 -4.52
N PRO A 52 -7.69 -10.41 -3.91
CA PRO A 52 -7.59 -10.98 -2.56
C PRO A 52 -6.47 -12.00 -2.37
N ASP A 53 -6.21 -12.86 -3.36
CA ASP A 53 -5.21 -13.92 -3.26
C ASP A 53 -3.80 -13.33 -3.27
N GLU A 54 -3.54 -12.42 -4.21
CA GLU A 54 -2.24 -11.74 -4.32
C GLU A 54 -1.99 -10.80 -3.14
N ASP A 55 -3.03 -10.14 -2.63
CA ASP A 55 -2.90 -9.27 -1.45
C ASP A 55 -2.59 -10.09 -0.19
N SER A 56 -3.22 -11.25 -0.01
CA SER A 56 -2.96 -12.15 1.13
C SER A 56 -1.59 -12.82 1.06
N ARG A 57 -1.04 -13.01 -0.15
CA ARG A 57 0.32 -13.52 -0.35
C ARG A 57 1.41 -12.48 -0.06
N ARG A 58 1.12 -11.21 -0.37
CA ARG A 58 2.09 -10.12 -0.27
C ARG A 58 2.07 -9.45 1.11
N PHE A 59 0.88 -9.27 1.68
CA PHE A 59 0.60 -8.45 2.86
C PHE A 59 -0.31 -9.17 3.86
N HIS A 60 -0.60 -8.52 4.99
CA HIS A 60 -1.62 -9.02 5.91
C HIS A 60 -2.99 -8.53 5.44
N ARG A 61 -3.94 -9.45 5.23
CA ARG A 61 -5.32 -9.15 4.86
C ARG A 61 -6.25 -9.67 5.95
N SER A 62 -7.15 -8.83 6.45
CA SER A 62 -8.17 -9.24 7.39
C SER A 62 -9.28 -10.05 6.72
N ASP A 63 -10.10 -10.74 7.50
CA ASP A 63 -11.26 -11.50 7.00
C ASP A 63 -12.27 -10.60 6.28
N GLU A 64 -12.43 -9.36 6.74
CA GLU A 64 -13.25 -8.31 6.11
C GLU A 64 -12.61 -7.69 4.86
N GLY A 65 -11.41 -8.15 4.48
CA GLY A 65 -10.70 -7.74 3.28
C GLY A 65 -10.02 -6.38 3.38
N ILE A 66 -9.60 -5.96 4.58
CA ILE A 66 -8.74 -4.80 4.76
C ILE A 66 -7.28 -5.23 4.67
N VAL A 67 -6.48 -4.55 3.86
CA VAL A 67 -5.05 -4.89 3.68
C VAL A 67 -4.18 -3.97 4.55
N LEU A 68 -3.34 -4.55 5.41
CA LEU A 68 -2.30 -3.86 6.16
C LEU A 68 -0.96 -4.02 5.46
N VAL A 69 -0.32 -2.88 5.15
CA VAL A 69 1.01 -2.84 4.52
C VAL A 69 2.02 -2.23 5.48
N THR A 70 3.15 -2.92 5.68
CA THR A 70 4.27 -2.46 6.52
C THR A 70 5.57 -2.40 5.74
N ARG A 71 6.54 -1.62 6.24
CA ARG A 71 7.89 -1.51 5.65
C ARG A 71 8.58 -2.87 5.55
N ALA A 72 8.41 -3.74 6.54
CA ALA A 72 9.00 -5.08 6.54
C ALA A 72 8.43 -5.95 5.41
N MET A 73 7.13 -5.86 5.15
CA MET A 73 6.48 -6.58 4.04
C MET A 73 6.99 -6.07 2.69
N LEU A 74 7.09 -4.76 2.50
CA LEU A 74 7.64 -4.16 1.29
C LEU A 74 9.10 -4.57 1.06
N ALA A 75 9.93 -4.52 2.11
CA ALA A 75 11.33 -4.95 2.04
C ALA A 75 11.48 -6.44 1.68
N ARG A 76 10.56 -7.29 2.14
CA ARG A 76 10.52 -8.71 1.76
C ARG A 76 10.23 -8.89 0.27
N LEU A 77 9.30 -8.13 -0.29
CA LEU A 77 8.96 -8.19 -1.72
C LEU A 77 10.12 -7.71 -2.60
N ALA A 78 10.76 -6.60 -2.22
CA ALA A 78 11.93 -6.08 -2.93
C ALA A 78 13.09 -7.11 -2.97
N LYS A 79 13.31 -7.86 -1.88
CA LYS A 79 14.31 -8.94 -1.85
C LYS A 79 13.91 -10.16 -2.68
N ALA A 80 12.61 -10.37 -2.90
CA ALA A 80 12.10 -11.47 -3.71
C ALA A 80 12.17 -11.19 -5.22
N GLY A 81 12.60 -9.98 -5.63
CA GLY A 81 12.72 -9.60 -7.04
C GLY A 81 11.38 -9.36 -7.72
N LEU A 82 10.33 -9.08 -6.93
CA LEU A 82 8.99 -8.73 -7.41
C LEU A 82 8.78 -7.21 -7.45
#